data_AF-A0A1F8E466-F1
#
_entry.id   AF-A0A1F8E466-F1
#
_cell.length_a   1.000
_cell.length_b   1.000
_cell.length_c   1.000
_cell.angle_alpha   90.00
_cell.angle_beta   90.00
_cell.angle_gamma   90.00
#
_symmetry.space_group_name_H-M   'P 1'
#
loop_
_entity.id
_entity.type
_entity.pdbx_description
1 polymer ?
#
loop_
_entity_poly.entity_id
_entity_poly.type
_entity_poly.pdbx_seq_one_letter_code
_entity_poly.pdbx_strand_id
1 'polypeptide(L)' 'MNKGKYIARILSFILVIVAGMGMFVYGGYDDSPGGQGLGLLMVIAGIAGIVKVKGKIPHKE' A
#
# COMPACT_ATOMS: atom_id res chain seq x y z
N MET A 1 -0.95 -7.48 -19.11
CA MET A 1 -0.29 -6.28 -18.53
C MET A 1 1.21 -6.43 -18.76
N ASN A 2 1.87 -5.43 -19.36
CA ASN A 2 3.32 -5.50 -19.63
C ASN A 2 4.08 -5.69 -18.31
N LYS A 3 5.12 -6.54 -18.29
CA LYS A 3 5.92 -6.83 -17.08
C LYS A 3 6.37 -5.55 -16.36
N GLY A 4 6.88 -4.56 -17.10
CA GLY A 4 7.29 -3.27 -16.51
C GLY A 4 6.16 -2.51 -15.83
N LYS A 5 4.95 -2.49 -16.44
CA LYS A 5 3.76 -1.84 -15.85
C LYS A 5 3.28 -2.56 -14.58
N TYR A 6 3.46 -3.88 -14.51
CA TYR A 6 3.14 -4.66 -13.30
C TYR A 6 4.09 -4.35 -12.16
N ILE A 7 5.40 -4.36 -12.43
CA ILE A 7 6.44 -4.03 -11.43
C ILE A 7 6.22 -2.60 -10.91
N ALA A 8 6.01 -1.63 -11.80
CA ALA A 8 5.72 -0.25 -11.42
C ALA A 8 4.47 -0.15 -10.52
N ARG A 9 3.43 -0.93 -10.79
CA ARG A 9 2.23 -0.99 -9.93
C ARG A 9 2.54 -1.54 -8.55
N ILE A 10 3.27 -2.65 -8.45
CA ILE A 10 3.66 -3.19 -7.14
C ILE A 10 4.50 -2.20 -6.36
N LEU A 11 5.48 -1.57 -7.02
CA LEU A 11 6.31 -0.54 -6.39
C LEU A 11 5.47 0.63 -5.87
N SER A 12 4.46 1.08 -6.63
CA SER A 12 3.56 2.14 -6.17
C SER A 12 2.78 1.75 -4.91
N PHE A 13 2.31 0.50 -4.80
CA PHE A 13 1.64 0.04 -3.57
C PHE A 13 2.59 -0.10 -2.39
N ILE A 14 3.83 -0.55 -2.61
CA ILE A 14 4.86 -0.60 -1.57
C ILE A 14 5.13 0.81 -1.04
N LEU A 15 5.25 1.81 -1.93
CA LEU A 15 5.42 3.21 -1.53
C LEU A 15 4.25 3.72 -0.68
N VAL A 16 3.00 3.37 -1.04
CA VAL A 16 1.81 3.73 -0.25
C VAL A 16 1.85 3.09 1.14
N ILE A 17 2.29 1.83 1.25
CA ILE A 17 2.42 1.14 2.55
C ILE A 17 3.47 1.85 3.41
N VAL A 18 4.64 2.17 2.85
CA VAL A 18 5.71 2.87 3.58
C VAL A 18 5.24 4.27 4.02
N ALA A 19 4.56 5.01 3.14
CA ALA A 19 3.99 6.31 3.49
C ALA A 19 2.92 6.21 4.59
N GLY A 20 2.05 5.19 4.53
CA GLY A 20 1.04 4.93 5.56
C GLY A 20 1.66 4.58 6.91
N MET A 21 2.71 3.75 6.93
CA MET A 21 3.48 3.46 8.15
C MET A 21 4.11 4.73 8.73
N GLY A 22 4.74 5.55 7.89
CA GLY A 22 5.32 6.83 8.31
C GLY A 22 4.27 7.77 8.91
N MET A 23 3.10 7.89 8.27
CA MET A 23 2.00 8.70 8.77
C MET A 23 1.40 8.16 10.07
N PHE A 24 1.34 6.83 10.24
CA PHE A 24 0.89 6.21 11.47
C PHE A 24 1.83 6.51 12.63
N VAL A 25 3.14 6.34 12.41
CA VAL A 25 4.17 6.62 13.43
C VAL A 25 4.21 8.12 13.77
N TYR A 26 4.23 8.99 12.76
CA TYR A 26 4.29 10.44 12.97
C TYR A 26 3.00 10.97 13.60
N GLY A 27 1.84 10.44 13.18
CA GLY A 27 0.56 10.74 13.81
C GLY A 27 0.51 10.29 15.28
N GLY A 28 1.19 9.20 15.64
CA GLY A 28 1.37 8.82 17.03
C GLY A 28 2.34 9.68 17.81
N TYR A 29 3.37 10.24 17.17
CA TYR A 29 4.26 11.21 17.80
C TYR A 29 3.55 12.55 18.09
N ASP A 30 2.62 12.95 17.22
CA ASP A 30 1.80 14.17 17.35
C ASP A 30 0.50 13.96 18.16
N ASP A 31 0.33 12.81 18.82
CA ASP A 31 -0.92 12.42 19.52
C ASP A 31 -2.20 12.66 18.68
N SER A 32 -2.07 12.55 17.35
CA SER A 32 -3.11 12.85 16.39
C SER A 32 -3.80 11.56 15.94
N PRO A 33 -5.01 11.26 16.47
CA PRO A 33 -5.75 10.06 16.09
C PRO A 33 -6.11 10.07 14.59
N GLY A 34 -6.24 11.25 13.99
CA GLY A 34 -6.46 11.39 12.55
C GLY A 34 -5.24 10.95 11.72
N GLY A 35 -4.03 11.32 12.16
CA GLY A 35 -2.78 10.88 11.51
C GLY A 35 -2.61 9.37 11.55
N GLN A 36 -2.84 8.77 12.72
CA GLN A 36 -2.85 7.30 12.87
C GLN A 36 -3.93 6.64 12.00
N GLY A 37 -5.17 7.16 12.03
CA GLY A 37 -6.27 6.62 11.23
C GLY A 37 -5.98 6.65 9.73
N LEU A 38 -5.49 7.77 9.20
CA LEU A 38 -5.12 7.89 7.79
C LEU A 38 -3.94 6.99 7.43
N GLY A 39 -2.92 6.92 8.29
CA GLY A 39 -1.78 6.02 8.09
C GLY A 39 -2.21 4.55 8.00
N LEU A 40 -3.10 4.11 8.89
CA LEU A 40 -3.66 2.76 8.85
C LEU A 40 -4.46 2.49 7.57
N LEU A 41 -5.32 3.43 7.17
CA LEU A 41 -6.10 3.30 5.93
C LEU A 41 -5.21 3.21 4.69
N MET A 42 -4.11 3.98 4.64
CA MET A 42 -3.14 3.90 3.55
C MET A 42 -2.47 2.52 3.49
N VAL A 43 -2.05 1.97 4.64
CA VAL A 43 -1.46 0.61 4.71
C VAL A 43 -2.44 -0.44 4.22
N ILE A 44 -3.69 -0.40 4.68
CA ILE A 44 -4.75 -1.35 4.27
C ILE A 44 -5.01 -1.24 2.76
N ALA A 45 -5.12 -0.02 2.23
CA ALA A 45 -5.34 0.21 0.80
C ALA A 45 -4.18 -0.30 -0.05
N GLY A 46 -2.93 -0.10 0.39
CA GLY A 46 -1.74 -0.62 -0.27
C GLY A 46 -1.73 -2.15 -0.33
N ILE A 47 -2.00 -2.82 0.79
CA ILE A 47 -2.07 -4.29 0.86
C ILE A 47 -3.22 -4.82 -0.02
N ALA A 48 -4.42 -4.25 0.09
CA ALA A 48 -5.56 -4.64 -0.72
C ALA A 48 -5.30 -4.46 -2.23
N GLY A 49 -4.58 -3.40 -2.61
CA GLY A 49 -4.13 -3.16 -3.97
C GLY A 49 -3.22 -4.26 -4.52
N ILE A 50 -2.23 -4.68 -3.73
CA ILE A 50 -1.32 -5.79 -4.10
C ILE A 50 -2.10 -7.09 -4.26
N VAL A 51 -2.98 -7.43 -3.33
CA VAL A 51 -3.81 -8.66 -3.39
C VAL A 51 -4.68 -8.68 -4.64
N LYS A 52 -5.37 -7.56 -4.95
CA LYS A 52 -6.19 -7.43 -6.16
C LYS A 52 -5.39 -7.54 -7.46
N VAL A 53 -4.14 -7.09 -7.46
CA VAL A 53 -3.26 -7.19 -8.63
C VAL A 53 -2.70 -8.61 -8.80
N LYS A 54 -2.39 -9.31 -7.71
CA LYS A 54 -1.93 -10.70 -7.73
C LYS A 54 -2.98 -11.66 -8.29
N GLY A 55 -4.26 -11.49 -7.93
CA GLY A 55 -5.37 -12.32 -8.42
C GLY A 55 -5.68 -12.19 -9.92
N LYS A 56 -5.07 -11.24 -10.63
CA LYS A 56 -5.25 -11.02 -12.09
C LYS A 56 -4.14 -11.60 -12.95
N ILE A 57 -3.15 -12.28 -12.36
CA ILE A 57 -2.14 -13.00 -13.12
C ILE A 57 -2.67 -14.41 -13.37
N PRO A 58 -2.97 -14.81 -14.62
CA PRO A 58 -3.29 -16.19 -14.92
C PRO A 58 -2.09 -17.04 -14.50
N HIS A 59 -2.34 -18.02 -13.63
CA HIS A 59 -1.38 -19.06 -13.35
C HIS A 59 -1.14 -19.75 -14.70
N LYS A 60 0.04 -19.52 -15.30
CA LYS A 60 0.50 -20.36 -16.40
C LYS A 60 0.93 -21.67 -15.74
N GLU A 61 0.01 -22.62 -15.73
CA GLU A 61 0.36 -24.04 -15.71
C GLU A 61 1.14 -24.39 -16.99
#